data_AF-A0A2D5HLU8-F1
#
_entry.id   AF-A0A2D5HLU8-F1
#
_cell.length_a   1.000
_cell.length_b   1.000
_cell.length_c   1.000
_cell.angle_alpha   90.00
_cell.angle_beta   90.00
_cell.angle_gamma   90.00
#
_symmetry.space_group_name_H-M   'P 1'
#
loop_
_entity.id
_entity.type
_entity.pdbx_description
1 polymer ?
#
loop_
_entity_poly.entity_id
_entity_poly.type
_entity_poly.pdbx_seq_one_letter_code
_entity_poly.pdbx_strand_id
1 'polypeptide(L)'
;MIENFNNIYLFLLFLVGCILTPGFYAFQLWEAKGIFRRYNIDDSATLVQRFAAAWPTAESLTAIIIIIIGPQGNWAFFVLGFIVFLANFIYNTGTYFNLAFTLGRDKYKVAPEAMYASIFKLFVYGTLLISLREKLFIN
;
A
#
# COMPACT_ATOMS: atom_id res chain seq x y z
N MET A 1 -7.01 0.28 22.83
CA MET A 1 -6.51 0.39 21.43
C MET A 1 -5.09 -0.14 21.29
N ILE A 2 -4.09 0.45 21.95
CA ILE A 2 -2.68 -0.02 21.86
C ILE A 2 -2.54 -1.50 22.28
N GLU A 3 -3.23 -1.90 23.34
CA GLU A 3 -3.26 -3.29 23.82
C GLU A 3 -3.74 -4.29 22.76
N ASN A 4 -4.63 -3.87 21.85
CA ASN A 4 -5.09 -4.72 20.74
C ASN A 4 -3.94 -5.04 19.77
N PHE A 5 -2.95 -4.16 19.66
CA PHE A 5 -1.78 -4.31 18.79
C PHE A 5 -0.54 -4.85 19.52
N ASN A 6 -0.68 -5.45 20.71
CA ASN A 6 0.39 -5.96 21.58
C ASN A 6 1.32 -4.90 22.19
N ASN A 7 1.72 -3.88 21.44
CA ASN A 7 2.55 -2.78 21.95
C ASN A 7 2.39 -1.50 21.11
N ILE A 8 2.94 -0.39 21.62
CA ILE A 8 2.85 0.93 20.97
C ILE A 8 3.55 0.96 19.61
N TYR A 9 4.66 0.24 19.45
CA TYR A 9 5.40 0.20 18.19
C TYR A 9 4.54 -0.39 17.07
N LEU A 10 3.88 -1.53 17.31
CA LEU A 10 3.01 -2.18 16.33
C LEU A 10 1.75 -1.35 16.04
N PHE A 11 1.21 -0.66 17.05
CA PHE A 11 0.12 0.29 16.85
C PHE A 11 0.53 1.45 15.94
N LEU A 12 1.70 2.07 16.17
CA LEU A 12 2.22 3.15 15.34
C LEU A 12 2.58 2.66 13.93
N LEU A 13 3.14 1.46 13.80
CA LEU A 13 3.42 0.83 12.52
C LEU A 13 2.14 0.64 11.70
N PHE A 14 1.07 0.19 12.34
CA PHE A 14 -0.26 0.07 11.72
C PHE A 14 -0.83 1.43 11.32
N LEU A 15 -0.79 2.42 12.22
CA LEU A 15 -1.30 3.78 11.95
C LEU A 15 -0.56 4.42 10.76
N VAL A 16 0.77 4.43 10.79
CA VAL A 16 1.58 5.06 9.75
C VAL A 16 1.49 4.25 8.45
N GLY A 17 1.63 2.93 8.54
CA GLY A 17 1.78 2.03 7.40
C GLY A 17 0.48 1.64 6.72
N CYS A 18 -0.64 1.56 7.45
CA CYS A 18 -1.92 1.10 6.92
C CYS A 18 -2.99 2.21 6.85
N ILE A 19 -2.80 3.35 7.53
CA ILE A 19 -3.76 4.48 7.46
C ILE A 19 -3.15 5.69 6.78
N LEU A 20 -2.07 6.26 7.33
CA LEU A 20 -1.53 7.55 6.87
C LEU A 20 -0.88 7.45 5.49
N THR A 21 0.00 6.48 5.27
CA THR A 21 0.63 6.30 3.94
C THR A 21 -0.40 6.04 2.84
N PRO A 22 -1.31 5.06 2.92
CA PRO A 22 -2.28 4.84 1.86
C PRO A 22 -3.27 6.01 1.74
N GLY A 23 -3.67 6.65 2.84
CA GLY A 23 -4.51 7.86 2.79
C GLY A 23 -3.85 9.02 2.04
N PHE A 24 -2.55 9.24 2.27
CA PHE A 24 -1.79 10.26 1.53
C PHE A 24 -1.68 9.93 0.04
N TYR A 25 -1.37 8.68 -0.31
CA TYR A 25 -1.35 8.25 -1.72
C TYR A 25 -2.72 8.37 -2.37
N ALA A 26 -3.79 7.98 -1.67
CA ALA A 26 -5.15 8.15 -2.15
C ALA A 26 -5.46 9.62 -2.48
N PHE A 27 -5.14 10.55 -1.58
CA PHE A 27 -5.34 11.98 -1.82
C PHE A 27 -4.63 12.46 -3.09
N GLN A 28 -3.37 12.09 -3.29
CA GLN A 28 -2.63 12.44 -4.52
C GLN A 28 -3.24 11.83 -5.78
N LEU A 29 -3.69 10.57 -5.71
CA LEU A 29 -4.28 9.88 -6.85
C LEU A 29 -5.65 10.46 -7.23
N TRP A 30 -6.46 10.91 -6.24
CA TRP A 30 -7.75 11.56 -6.48
C TRP A 30 -7.63 12.94 -7.14
N GLU A 31 -6.59 13.71 -6.81
CA GLU A 31 -6.33 15.02 -7.43
C GLU A 31 -5.91 14.87 -8.92
N ALA A 32 -5.24 13.76 -9.27
CA ALA A 32 -4.77 13.33 -10.59
C ALA A 32 -3.82 14.28 -11.34
N LYS A 33 -4.09 15.60 -11.36
CA LYS A 33 -3.35 16.63 -12.10
C LYS A 33 -1.86 16.65 -11.80
N GLY A 34 -1.49 16.56 -10.51
CA GLY A 34 -0.08 16.54 -10.11
C GLY A 34 0.67 15.33 -10.66
N ILE A 35 0.03 14.16 -10.66
CA ILE A 35 0.59 12.90 -11.16
C ILE A 35 0.67 12.93 -12.69
N PHE A 36 -0.38 13.44 -13.35
CA PHE A 36 -0.40 13.53 -14.81
C PHE A 36 0.69 14.46 -15.33
N ARG A 37 0.89 15.61 -14.70
CA ARG A 37 2.00 16.50 -15.00
C ARG A 37 3.35 15.86 -14.73
N ARG A 38 3.51 15.14 -13.62
CA ARG A 38 4.78 14.49 -13.23
C ARG A 38 5.20 13.40 -14.23
N TYR A 39 4.24 12.62 -14.72
CA TYR A 39 4.50 11.46 -15.59
C TYR A 39 4.10 11.68 -17.05
N ASN A 40 3.74 12.91 -17.42
CA ASN A 40 3.26 13.27 -18.76
C ASN A 40 2.13 12.34 -19.27
N ILE A 41 1.15 12.08 -18.39
CA ILE A 41 -0.03 11.26 -18.68
C ILE A 41 -1.12 12.19 -19.21
N ASP A 42 -1.79 11.77 -20.28
CA ASP A 42 -2.92 12.50 -20.86
C ASP A 42 -4.15 12.49 -19.93
N ASP A 43 -4.90 13.59 -19.91
CA ASP A 43 -6.08 13.75 -19.04
C ASP A 43 -7.17 12.68 -19.31
N SER A 44 -7.19 12.06 -20.50
CA SER A 44 -8.08 10.93 -20.80
C SER A 44 -7.88 9.73 -19.87
N ALA A 45 -6.72 9.60 -19.22
CA ALA A 45 -6.45 8.55 -18.23
C ALA A 45 -7.12 8.80 -16.86
N THR A 46 -7.83 9.93 -16.67
CA THR A 46 -8.47 10.32 -15.39
C THR A 46 -9.29 9.19 -14.76
N LEU A 47 -10.09 8.49 -15.57
CA LEU A 47 -10.97 7.42 -15.05
C LEU A 47 -10.18 6.23 -14.52
N VAL A 48 -9.13 5.80 -15.23
CA VAL A 48 -8.26 4.69 -14.81
C VAL A 48 -7.47 5.08 -13.56
N GLN A 49 -6.99 6.32 -13.49
CA GLN A 49 -6.31 6.87 -12.32
C GLN A 49 -7.21 6.88 -11.08
N ARG A 50 -8.47 7.32 -11.22
CA ARG A 50 -9.46 7.31 -10.12
C ARG A 50 -9.82 5.89 -9.68
N PHE A 51 -9.88 4.95 -10.61
CA PHE A 51 -10.02 3.54 -10.28
C PHE A 51 -8.83 3.05 -9.44
N ALA A 52 -7.60 3.44 -9.80
CA ALA A 52 -6.42 3.14 -8.99
C ALA A 52 -6.45 3.83 -7.61
N ALA A 53 -7.00 5.04 -7.50
CA ALA A 53 -7.15 5.78 -6.24
C ALA A 53 -8.08 5.08 -5.23
N ALA A 54 -9.05 4.31 -5.70
CA ALA A 54 -9.99 3.57 -4.85
C ALA A 54 -9.28 2.54 -3.96
N TRP A 55 -8.21 1.91 -4.45
CA TRP A 55 -7.46 0.88 -3.71
C TRP A 55 -6.81 1.39 -2.41
N PRO A 56 -5.91 2.38 -2.43
CA PRO A 56 -5.32 2.91 -1.19
C PRO A 56 -6.37 3.63 -0.32
N THR A 57 -7.45 4.13 -0.92
CA THR A 57 -8.60 4.65 -0.15
C THR A 57 -9.24 3.53 0.67
N ALA A 58 -9.57 2.40 0.03
CA ALA A 58 -10.17 1.24 0.69
C ALA A 58 -9.23 0.66 1.75
N GLU A 59 -7.93 0.59 1.48
CA GLU A 59 -6.91 0.18 2.45
C GLU A 59 -6.96 1.06 3.71
N SER A 60 -6.87 2.38 3.54
CA SER A 60 -6.85 3.34 4.64
C SER A 60 -8.15 3.32 5.45
N LEU A 61 -9.32 3.29 4.79
CA LEU A 61 -10.62 3.24 5.46
C LEU A 61 -10.82 1.92 6.20
N THR A 62 -10.43 0.79 5.61
CA THR A 62 -10.49 -0.52 6.29
C THR A 62 -9.60 -0.53 7.52
N ALA A 63 -8.40 0.05 7.42
CA ALA A 63 -7.50 0.15 8.57
C ALA A 63 -8.06 1.04 9.69
N ILE A 64 -8.75 2.15 9.35
CA ILE A 64 -9.47 2.96 10.34
C ILE A 64 -10.56 2.13 11.05
N ILE A 65 -11.32 1.33 10.30
CA ILE A 65 -12.32 0.42 10.88
C ILE A 65 -11.65 -0.58 11.82
N ILE A 66 -10.52 -1.18 11.44
CA ILE A 66 -9.76 -2.13 12.27
C ILE A 66 -9.24 -1.47 13.57
N ILE A 67 -8.89 -0.18 13.56
CA ILE A 67 -8.55 0.53 14.82
C ILE A 67 -9.74 0.53 15.79
N ILE A 68 -10.96 0.70 15.29
CA ILE A 68 -12.18 0.79 16.08
C ILE A 68 -12.60 -0.59 16.61
N ILE A 69 -12.63 -1.61 15.73
CA ILE A 69 -13.16 -2.94 16.08
C ILE A 69 -12.08 -3.91 16.62
N GLY A 70 -10.81 -3.58 16.42
CA GLY A 70 -9.67 -4.44 16.75
C GLY A 70 -9.19 -5.31 15.57
N PRO A 71 -7.92 -5.77 15.59
CA PRO A 71 -7.35 -6.60 14.53
C PRO A 71 -7.85 -8.05 14.57
N GLN A 72 -8.56 -8.46 15.63
CA GLN A 72 -9.02 -9.83 15.80
C GLN A 72 -9.90 -10.29 14.63
N GLY A 73 -9.61 -11.45 14.05
CA GLY A 73 -10.36 -12.01 12.91
C GLY A 73 -10.17 -11.27 11.58
N ASN A 74 -9.39 -10.18 11.52
CA ASN A 74 -9.20 -9.38 10.32
C ASN A 74 -7.96 -9.80 9.50
N TRP A 75 -7.50 -11.05 9.63
CA TRP A 75 -6.28 -11.55 8.98
C TRP A 75 -6.24 -11.31 7.47
N ALA A 76 -7.41 -11.36 6.79
CA ALA A 76 -7.50 -11.17 5.34
C ALA A 76 -7.00 -9.80 4.88
N PHE A 77 -7.22 -8.74 5.66
CA PHE A 77 -6.69 -7.40 5.37
C PHE A 77 -5.15 -7.41 5.30
N PHE A 78 -4.53 -8.08 6.26
CA PHE A 78 -3.08 -8.12 6.38
C PHE A 78 -2.44 -9.03 5.33
N VAL A 79 -3.04 -10.21 5.08
CA VAL A 79 -2.58 -11.16 4.06
C VAL A 79 -2.73 -10.56 2.66
N LEU A 80 -3.88 -9.95 2.36
CA LEU A 80 -4.10 -9.31 1.06
C LEU A 80 -3.12 -8.15 0.85
N GLY A 81 -2.93 -7.30 1.87
CA GLY A 81 -1.92 -6.24 1.82
C GLY A 81 -0.53 -6.78 1.52
N PHE A 82 -0.09 -7.82 2.23
CA PHE A 82 1.20 -8.47 1.97
C PHE A 82 1.31 -8.98 0.53
N ILE A 83 0.29 -9.67 0.01
CA ILE A 83 0.30 -10.22 -1.37
C ILE A 83 0.34 -9.10 -2.41
N VAL A 84 -0.48 -8.05 -2.24
CA VAL A 84 -0.52 -6.91 -3.16
C VAL A 84 0.83 -6.22 -3.21
N PHE A 85 1.47 -6.01 -2.06
CA PHE A 85 2.78 -5.35 -2.02
C PHE A 85 3.94 -6.26 -2.41
N LEU A 86 3.80 -7.59 -2.29
CA LEU A 86 4.72 -8.56 -2.87
C LEU A 86 4.67 -8.51 -4.39
N ALA A 87 3.47 -8.52 -4.97
CA ALA A 87 3.29 -8.35 -6.40
C ALA A 87 3.89 -7.02 -6.86
N ASN A 88 3.49 -5.89 -6.24
CA ASN A 88 4.07 -4.58 -6.57
C ASN A 88 5.60 -4.58 -6.48
N PHE A 89 6.19 -5.22 -5.46
CA PHE A 89 7.64 -5.31 -5.36
C PHE A 89 8.25 -6.04 -6.55
N ILE A 90 7.70 -7.19 -6.95
CA ILE A 90 8.18 -7.96 -8.11
C ILE A 90 8.09 -7.13 -9.40
N TYR A 91 6.93 -6.53 -9.68
CA TYR A 91 6.70 -5.76 -10.91
C TYR A 91 7.55 -4.48 -10.96
N ASN A 92 7.61 -3.72 -9.85
CA ASN A 92 8.38 -2.48 -9.79
C ASN A 92 9.89 -2.74 -9.81
N THR A 93 10.37 -3.81 -9.16
CA THR A 93 11.79 -4.21 -9.20
C THR A 93 12.17 -4.71 -10.60
N GLY A 94 11.36 -5.60 -11.17
CA GLY A 94 11.56 -6.12 -12.52
C GLY A 94 11.59 -5.00 -13.56
N THR A 95 10.67 -4.03 -13.42
CA THR A 95 10.66 -2.82 -14.25
C THR A 95 11.94 -2.03 -13.99
N TYR A 96 12.25 -1.64 -12.75
CA TYR A 96 13.38 -0.75 -12.38
C TYR A 96 14.74 -1.26 -12.87
N PHE A 97 15.04 -2.55 -12.69
CA PHE A 97 16.29 -3.19 -13.10
C PHE A 97 16.29 -3.69 -14.56
N ASN A 98 15.23 -3.42 -15.32
CA ASN A 98 15.11 -3.84 -16.72
C ASN A 98 15.15 -5.37 -16.91
N LEU A 99 14.50 -6.10 -16.01
CA LEU A 99 14.41 -7.56 -16.05
C LEU A 99 13.09 -8.03 -16.70
N ALA A 100 11.98 -7.30 -16.48
CA ALA A 100 10.64 -7.63 -16.97
C ALA A 100 9.73 -6.38 -16.98
N PHE A 101 8.56 -6.48 -17.64
CA PHE A 101 7.49 -5.45 -17.62
C PHE A 101 7.92 -4.05 -18.11
N THR A 102 8.78 -4.00 -19.13
CA THR A 102 9.50 -2.79 -19.58
C THR A 102 8.70 -1.87 -20.50
N LEU A 103 7.39 -2.09 -20.66
CA LEU A 103 6.57 -1.32 -21.60
C LEU A 103 6.58 0.18 -21.26
N GLY A 104 6.89 1.02 -22.25
CA GLY A 104 6.91 2.49 -22.10
C GLY A 104 8.13 3.04 -21.35
N ARG A 105 9.07 2.18 -20.94
CA ARG A 105 10.25 2.55 -20.14
C ARG A 105 11.22 3.48 -20.88
N ASP A 106 11.42 3.31 -22.19
CA ASP A 106 12.33 4.15 -22.97
C ASP A 106 11.86 5.60 -23.09
N LYS A 107 10.59 5.87 -22.76
CA LYS A 107 9.98 7.20 -22.81
C LYS A 107 10.07 7.94 -21.47
N TYR A 108 10.39 7.25 -20.36
CA TYR A 108 10.30 7.83 -19.02
C TYR A 108 11.39 7.32 -18.07
N LYS A 109 11.90 8.23 -17.24
CA LYS A 109 12.84 7.87 -16.18
C LYS A 109 12.11 7.04 -15.12
N VAL A 110 12.38 5.74 -15.06
CA VAL A 110 11.89 4.89 -13.97
C VAL A 110 12.68 5.22 -12.72
N ALA A 111 12.00 5.89 -11.80
CA ALA A 111 12.56 6.21 -10.51
C ALA A 111 12.17 5.11 -9.49
N PRO A 112 13.02 4.84 -8.49
CA PRO A 112 12.88 3.68 -7.61
C PRO A 112 11.80 3.85 -6.53
N GLU A 113 11.04 4.94 -6.51
CA GLU A 113 10.10 5.26 -5.42
C GLU A 113 9.04 4.18 -5.26
N ALA A 114 8.50 3.65 -6.37
CA ALA A 114 7.51 2.58 -6.32
C ALA A 114 8.10 1.26 -5.76
N MET A 115 9.37 0.98 -6.07
CA MET A 115 10.10 -0.17 -5.52
C MET A 115 10.30 0.01 -4.01
N TYR A 116 10.78 1.18 -3.57
CA TYR A 116 10.98 1.48 -2.15
C TYR A 116 9.67 1.48 -1.35
N ALA A 117 8.59 2.03 -1.91
CA ALA A 117 7.26 1.98 -1.31
C ALA A 117 6.78 0.53 -1.13
N SER A 118 7.05 -0.34 -2.11
CA SER A 118 6.71 -1.77 -2.04
C SER A 118 7.50 -2.49 -0.93
N ILE A 119 8.81 -2.22 -0.81
CA ILE A 119 9.65 -2.77 0.27
C ILE A 119 9.12 -2.32 1.64
N PHE A 120 8.85 -1.02 1.79
CA PHE A 120 8.30 -0.47 3.03
C PHE A 120 7.00 -1.16 3.42
N LYS A 121 6.07 -1.32 2.46
CA LYS A 121 4.79 -1.97 2.71
C LYS A 121 4.92 -3.46 3.01
N LEU A 122 5.82 -4.18 2.35
CA LEU A 122 6.14 -5.56 2.67
C LEU A 122 6.65 -5.70 4.11
N PHE A 123 7.53 -4.80 4.53
CA PHE A 123 8.02 -4.75 5.92
C PHE A 123 6.88 -4.49 6.91
N VAL A 124 6.03 -3.49 6.64
CA VAL A 124 4.85 -3.18 7.48
C VAL A 124 3.93 -4.39 7.62
N TYR A 125 3.44 -4.92 6.50
CA TYR A 125 2.46 -6.01 6.52
C TYR A 125 3.07 -7.32 7.05
N GLY A 126 4.31 -7.63 6.69
CA GLY A 126 5.01 -8.82 7.20
C GLY A 126 5.22 -8.75 8.72
N THR A 127 5.65 -7.60 9.23
CA THR A 127 5.83 -7.39 10.68
C THR A 127 4.50 -7.53 11.40
N LEU A 128 3.44 -6.87 10.93
CA LEU A 128 2.12 -6.93 11.55
C LEU A 128 1.53 -8.34 11.51
N LEU A 129 1.65 -9.06 10.38
CA LEU A 129 1.19 -10.45 10.26
C LEU A 129 1.86 -11.37 11.28
N ILE A 130 3.19 -11.30 11.39
CA ILE A 130 3.96 -12.16 12.28
C ILE A 130 3.70 -11.80 13.74
N SER A 131 3.77 -10.50 14.08
CA SER A 131 3.68 -10.04 15.46
C SER A 131 2.27 -10.08 16.03
N LEU A 132 1.22 -10.05 15.20
CA LEU A 132 -0.18 -10.11 15.63
C LEU A 132 -0.85 -11.46 15.34
N ARG A 133 -0.10 -12.47 14.87
CA ARG A 133 -0.66 -13.76 14.38
C ARG A 133 -1.71 -14.38 15.30
N GLU A 134 -1.48 -14.39 16.62
CA GLU A 134 -2.35 -15.03 17.61
C GLU A 134 -3.68 -14.29 17.80
N LYS A 135 -3.74 -13.01 17.42
CA LYS A 135 -4.95 -12.21 17.42
C LYS A 135 -5.65 -12.27 16.07
N LEU A 136 -4.88 -12.24 14.98
CA LEU A 136 -5.40 -12.21 13.61
C LEU A 136 -6.11 -13.50 13.23
N PHE A 137 -5.45 -14.63 13.48
CA PHE A 137 -5.98 -15.96 13.22
C PHE A 137 -6.64 -16.42 14.52
N ILE A 138 -7.97 -16.31 14.56
CA ILE A 138 -8.78 -16.78 15.69
C ILE A 138 -8.40 -18.26 15.93
N ASN A 139 -7.83 -18.55 17.10
CA ASN A 139 -7.72 -19.90 17.62
C ASN A 139 -8.95 -20.19 18.49
#